data_AF-A0A158FC98-F1
#
_entry.id   AF-A0A158FC98-F1
#
_cell.length_a   1.000
_cell.length_b   1.000
_cell.length_c   1.000
_cell.angle_alpha   90.00
_cell.angle_beta   90.00
_cell.angle_gamma   90.00
#
_symmetry.space_group_name_H-M   'P 1'
#
loop_
_entity.id
_entity.type
_entity.pdbx_description
1 polymer ?
#
loop_
_entity_poly.entity_id
_entity_poly.type
_entity_poly.pdbx_seq_one_letter_code
_entity_poly.pdbx_strand_id
1 'polypeptide(L)'
;MARRTMTVHPHGTQNGAQGRIAVELQDEIDEPTQTTATGLTRLAATLSDLLREQAIDSRFGTKLFKRLEKEAKRVIDHAPASLNKADKAALREALESLEHALVQRDAALLVAANARLRDSEEATAKRRKGKKDDV
;
A
#
# COMPACT_ATOMS: atom_id res chain seq x y z
N MET A 1 -5.60 48.64 57.34
CA MET A 1 -5.67 48.68 55.86
C MET A 1 -5.12 47.34 55.36
N ALA A 2 -5.97 46.34 55.11
CA ALA A 2 -6.64 46.07 53.83
C ALA A 2 -5.68 45.79 52.67
N ARG A 3 -5.51 44.52 52.28
CA ARG A 3 -6.08 43.94 51.04
C ARG A 3 -5.73 42.45 50.89
N ARG A 4 -6.76 41.71 50.48
CA ARG A 4 -6.86 40.29 50.18
C ARG A 4 -6.85 40.14 48.64
N THR A 5 -6.07 39.20 48.11
CA THR A 5 -6.11 38.64 46.74
C THR A 5 -5.35 37.31 46.82
N MET A 6 -5.89 36.10 46.70
CA MET A 6 -6.82 35.47 45.75
C MET A 6 -6.40 35.63 44.28
N THR A 7 -5.72 34.61 43.74
CA THR A 7 -5.92 34.04 42.39
C THR A 7 -4.92 32.89 42.21
N VAL A 8 -5.31 31.62 42.07
CA VAL A 8 -6.03 30.87 41.01
C VAL A 8 -5.04 29.86 40.45
N HIS A 9 -5.35 28.58 40.68
CA HIS A 9 -4.72 27.45 40.00
C HIS A 9 -5.31 27.37 38.59
N PRO A 10 -4.50 27.25 37.52
CA PRO A 10 -5.00 26.74 36.26
C PRO A 10 -4.85 25.22 36.23
N HIS A 11 -5.98 24.53 36.36
CA HIS A 11 -6.18 23.25 35.69
C HIS A 11 -6.15 23.52 34.17
N GLY A 12 -5.10 23.01 33.51
CA GLY A 12 -4.96 22.98 32.06
C GLY A 12 -5.03 21.54 31.57
N THR A 13 -6.16 21.23 30.97
CA THR A 13 -6.59 20.03 30.26
C THR A 13 -5.53 19.32 29.40
N GLN A 14 -5.54 17.98 29.52
CA GLN A 14 -5.27 16.96 28.51
C GLN A 14 -4.79 17.49 27.15
N ASN A 15 -3.51 17.28 26.84
CA ASN A 15 -3.08 17.18 25.45
C ASN A 15 -2.92 15.69 25.14
N GLY A 16 -3.92 15.16 24.44
CA GLY A 16 -3.92 13.78 23.99
C GLY A 16 -2.67 13.52 23.17
N ALA A 17 -1.80 12.67 23.70
CA ALA A 17 -0.75 12.00 22.97
C ALA A 17 -1.40 11.09 21.92
N GLN A 18 -1.92 11.67 20.85
CA GLN A 18 -2.09 10.94 19.61
C GLN A 18 -0.70 10.80 19.02
N GLY A 19 -0.08 9.69 19.41
CA GLY A 19 1.07 9.14 18.72
C GLY A 19 0.72 9.01 17.24
N ARG A 20 1.05 10.05 16.47
CA ARG A 20 1.58 9.81 15.14
C ARG A 20 2.88 9.08 15.41
N ILE A 21 2.80 7.75 15.45
CA ILE A 21 3.92 6.93 15.08
C ILE A 21 4.17 7.37 13.64
N ALA A 22 5.01 8.39 13.48
CA ALA A 22 5.87 8.46 12.34
C ALA A 22 6.54 7.10 12.38
N VAL A 23 6.04 6.18 11.56
CA VAL A 23 6.85 5.08 11.09
C VAL A 23 7.91 5.83 10.29
N GLU A 24 8.91 6.33 11.01
CA GLU A 24 10.21 6.58 10.44
C GLU A 24 10.51 5.22 9.83
N LEU A 25 10.31 5.15 8.51
CA LEU A 25 10.97 4.18 7.69
C LEU A 25 12.43 4.57 7.83
N GLN A 26 13.01 4.20 8.98
CA GLN A 26 14.43 4.24 9.19
C GLN A 26 14.91 3.40 8.03
N ASP A 27 15.51 4.07 7.04
CA ASP A 27 16.17 3.41 5.92
C ASP A 27 17.34 2.67 6.59
N GLU A 28 16.99 1.51 7.15
CA GLU A 28 17.84 0.67 7.95
C GLU A 28 18.94 0.22 6.99
N ILE A 29 20.12 0.79 7.25
CA ILE A 29 21.44 0.30 6.93
C ILE A 29 21.71 0.24 5.42
N ASP A 30 22.70 1.02 4.96
CA ASP A 30 23.45 0.77 3.72
C ASP A 30 24.27 -0.52 3.87
N GLU A 31 23.58 -1.62 4.20
CA GLU A 31 24.17 -2.94 4.24
C GLU A 31 24.38 -3.35 2.79
N PRO A 32 25.56 -3.90 2.44
CA PRO A 32 25.86 -4.28 1.07
C PRO A 32 24.75 -5.17 0.53
N THR A 33 24.17 -4.73 -0.57
CA THR A 33 23.03 -5.37 -1.23
C THR A 33 23.42 -6.79 -1.62
N GLN A 34 22.95 -7.81 -0.89
CA GLN A 34 23.16 -9.22 -1.28
C GLN A 34 22.33 -9.60 -2.52
N THR A 35 21.44 -8.71 -2.95
CA THR A 35 20.46 -8.96 -4.01
C THR A 35 21.04 -8.64 -5.38
N THR A 36 20.82 -9.53 -6.35
CA THR A 36 21.25 -9.34 -7.75
C THR A 36 20.08 -8.87 -8.63
N ALA A 37 20.38 -8.22 -9.76
CA ALA A 37 19.35 -7.81 -10.71
C ALA A 37 18.51 -9.01 -11.18
N THR A 38 19.16 -10.14 -11.50
CA THR A 38 18.46 -11.39 -11.87
C THR A 38 17.52 -11.88 -10.77
N GLY A 39 17.94 -11.78 -9.50
CA GLY A 39 17.11 -12.14 -8.35
C GLY A 39 15.88 -11.24 -8.24
N LEU A 40 16.06 -9.93 -8.39
CA LEU A 40 14.96 -8.96 -8.39
C LEU A 40 13.99 -9.16 -9.57
N THR A 41 14.51 -9.42 -10.77
CA THR A 41 13.70 -9.73 -11.95
C THR A 41 12.82 -10.96 -11.70
N ARG A 42 13.39 -12.04 -11.15
CA ARG A 42 12.63 -13.26 -10.83
C ARG A 42 11.58 -13.02 -9.73
N LEU A 43 11.93 -12.24 -8.72
CA LEU A 43 11.01 -11.88 -7.65
C LEU A 43 9.83 -11.05 -8.18
N ALA A 44 10.10 -10.04 -9.02
CA ALA A 44 9.07 -9.22 -9.64
C ALA A 44 8.11 -10.05 -10.52
N ALA A 45 8.65 -10.98 -11.30
CA ALA A 45 7.84 -11.92 -12.09
C ALA A 45 6.95 -12.80 -11.19
N THR A 46 7.53 -13.40 -10.13
CA THR A 46 6.78 -14.24 -9.19
C THR A 46 5.66 -13.47 -8.49
N LEU A 47 5.91 -12.22 -8.06
CA LEU A 47 4.88 -11.38 -7.46
C LEU A 47 3.76 -11.02 -8.45
N SER A 48 4.11 -10.84 -9.73
CA SER A 48 3.13 -10.59 -10.79
C SER A 48 2.19 -11.77 -10.95
N ASP A 49 2.71 -13.00 -10.91
CA ASP A 49 1.91 -14.23 -11.00
C ASP A 49 1.01 -14.39 -9.77
N LEU A 50 1.56 -14.20 -8.56
CA LEU A 50 0.77 -14.26 -7.32
C LEU A 50 -0.39 -13.24 -7.28
N LEU A 51 -0.20 -12.05 -7.85
CA LEU A 51 -1.28 -11.06 -7.97
C LEU A 51 -2.37 -11.51 -8.95
N ARG A 52 -1.98 -12.10 -10.09
CA ARG A 52 -2.91 -12.63 -11.10
C ARG A 52 -3.70 -13.81 -10.57
N GLU A 53 -3.03 -14.70 -9.82
CA GLU A 53 -3.63 -15.84 -9.13
C GLU A 53 -4.46 -15.43 -7.91
N GLN A 54 -4.44 -14.14 -7.54
CA GLN A 54 -5.11 -13.59 -6.37
C GLN A 54 -4.64 -14.23 -5.04
N ALA A 55 -3.43 -14.80 -5.03
CA ALA A 55 -2.80 -15.41 -3.87
C ALA A 55 -2.32 -14.36 -2.85
N ILE A 56 -2.13 -13.11 -3.29
CA ILE A 56 -1.82 -11.96 -2.43
C ILE A 56 -2.78 -10.79 -2.67
N ASP A 57 -3.01 -9.98 -1.64
CA ASP A 57 -3.81 -8.77 -1.74
C ASP A 57 -3.02 -7.60 -2.34
N SER A 58 -3.73 -6.63 -2.92
CA SER A 58 -3.10 -5.50 -3.62
C SER A 58 -2.35 -4.53 -2.71
N ARG A 59 -2.73 -4.43 -1.42
CA ARG A 59 -2.02 -3.56 -0.47
C ARG A 59 -0.67 -4.15 -0.11
N PHE A 60 -0.63 -5.46 0.14
CA PHE A 60 0.62 -6.18 0.35
C PHE A 60 1.50 -6.14 -0.90
N GLY A 61 0.92 -6.41 -2.08
CA GLY A 61 1.63 -6.29 -3.36
C GLY A 61 2.24 -4.90 -3.60
N THR A 62 1.49 -3.83 -3.31
CA THR A 62 1.99 -2.44 -3.44
C THR A 62 3.18 -2.16 -2.52
N LYS A 63 3.16 -2.68 -1.28
CA LYS A 63 4.29 -2.52 -0.35
C LYS A 63 5.53 -3.23 -0.85
N LEU A 64 5.37 -4.45 -1.36
CA LEU A 64 6.48 -5.21 -1.94
C LEU A 64 7.05 -4.51 -3.17
N PHE A 65 6.19 -4.04 -4.08
CA PHE A 65 6.62 -3.27 -5.25
C PHE A 65 7.50 -2.08 -4.88
N LYS A 66 7.06 -1.24 -3.93
CA LYS A 66 7.85 -0.08 -3.46
C LYS A 66 9.21 -0.48 -2.87
N ARG A 67 9.28 -1.62 -2.18
CA ARG A 67 10.55 -2.14 -1.65
C ARG A 67 11.45 -2.65 -2.77
N LEU A 68 10.88 -3.36 -3.75
CA LEU A 68 11.59 -3.81 -4.95
C LEU A 68 12.13 -2.64 -5.76
N GLU A 69 11.38 -1.55 -5.93
CA GLU A 69 11.85 -0.35 -6.64
C GLU A 69 13.06 0.28 -5.96
N LYS A 70 13.03 0.39 -4.62
CA LYS A 70 14.17 0.90 -3.84
C LYS A 70 15.39 -0.01 -4.02
N GLU A 71 15.19 -1.31 -3.95
CA GLU A 71 16.27 -2.29 -4.09
C GLU A 71 16.83 -2.32 -5.51
N ALA A 72 15.97 -2.21 -6.53
CA ALA A 72 16.38 -2.12 -7.93
C ALA A 72 17.25 -0.88 -8.19
N LYS A 73 16.89 0.27 -7.61
CA LYS A 73 17.72 1.48 -7.65
C LYS A 73 19.08 1.24 -7.01
N ARG A 74 19.11 0.64 -5.81
CA ARG A 74 20.37 0.30 -5.12
C ARG A 74 21.26 -0.62 -5.95
N VAL A 75 20.70 -1.67 -6.56
CA VAL A 75 21.44 -2.59 -7.43
C VAL A 75 21.95 -1.88 -8.69
N ILE A 76 21.21 -0.94 -9.26
CA ILE A 76 21.65 -0.20 -10.44
C ILE A 76 22.77 0.80 -10.09
N ASP A 77 22.67 1.47 -8.94
CA ASP A 77 23.54 2.58 -8.55
C ASP A 77 24.81 2.12 -7.80
N HIS A 78 24.74 1.02 -7.04
CA HIS A 78 25.79 0.57 -6.12
C HIS A 78 26.34 -0.83 -6.42
N ALA A 79 25.99 -1.45 -7.54
CA ALA A 79 26.52 -2.78 -7.87
C ALA A 79 28.06 -2.78 -7.98
N PRO A 80 28.75 -3.84 -7.48
CA PRO A 80 30.21 -3.97 -7.58
C PRO A 80 30.74 -3.92 -9.02
N ALA A 81 29.92 -4.31 -9.99
CA ALA A 81 30.17 -4.17 -11.42
C ALA A 81 28.98 -3.48 -12.08
N SER A 82 29.23 -2.61 -13.05
CA SER A 82 28.16 -1.92 -13.78
C SER A 82 27.24 -2.95 -14.44
N LEU A 83 25.96 -2.91 -14.09
CA LEU A 83 24.97 -3.83 -14.66
C LEU A 83 24.89 -3.64 -16.18
N ASN A 84 24.88 -4.73 -16.94
CA ASN A 84 24.82 -4.65 -18.40
C ASN A 84 23.45 -4.10 -18.87
N LYS A 85 23.37 -3.63 -20.12
CA LYS A 85 22.15 -3.01 -20.66
C LYS A 85 20.96 -3.99 -20.70
N ALA A 86 21.20 -5.27 -20.98
CA ALA A 86 20.16 -6.27 -21.09
C ALA A 86 19.54 -6.58 -19.71
N ASP A 87 20.36 -6.73 -18.68
CA ASP A 87 19.92 -6.96 -17.30
C ASP A 87 19.15 -5.74 -16.74
N LYS A 88 19.60 -4.52 -17.06
CA LYS A 88 18.87 -3.28 -16.74
C LYS A 88 17.49 -3.26 -17.40
N ALA A 89 17.41 -3.61 -18.68
CA ALA A 89 16.15 -3.65 -19.42
C ALA A 89 15.21 -4.73 -18.86
N ALA A 90 15.71 -5.94 -18.64
CA ALA A 90 14.93 -7.06 -18.10
C ALA A 90 14.38 -6.77 -16.69
N LEU A 91 15.18 -6.14 -15.83
CA LEU A 91 14.73 -5.70 -14.51
C LEU A 91 13.62 -4.66 -14.61
N ARG A 92 13.77 -3.67 -15.50
CA ARG A 92 12.76 -2.64 -15.73
C ARG A 92 11.46 -3.23 -16.26
N GLU A 93 11.51 -4.08 -17.28
CA GLU A 93 10.34 -4.74 -17.85
C GLU A 93 9.60 -5.58 -16.81
N ALA A 94 10.33 -6.29 -15.94
CA ALA A 94 9.71 -7.07 -14.88
C ALA A 94 9.00 -6.19 -13.83
N LEU A 95 9.58 -5.04 -13.48
CA LEU A 95 8.94 -4.06 -12.58
C LEU A 95 7.69 -3.43 -13.22
N GLU A 96 7.75 -3.06 -14.50
CA GLU A 96 6.59 -2.52 -15.24
C GLU A 96 5.46 -3.56 -15.35
N SER A 97 5.79 -4.84 -15.57
CA SER A 97 4.81 -5.94 -15.56
C SER A 97 4.14 -6.11 -14.19
N LEU A 98 4.91 -5.98 -13.10
CA LEU A 98 4.39 -6.04 -11.74
C LEU A 98 3.47 -4.85 -11.42
N GLU A 99 3.86 -3.64 -11.80
CA GLU A 99 3.03 -2.45 -11.67
C GLU A 99 1.71 -2.62 -12.42
N HIS A 100 1.76 -3.10 -13.67
CA HIS A 100 0.56 -3.36 -14.44
C HIS A 100 -0.34 -4.42 -13.76
N ALA A 101 0.23 -5.50 -13.21
CA ALA A 101 -0.53 -6.51 -12.47
C ALA A 101 -1.25 -5.92 -11.23
N LEU A 102 -0.60 -4.99 -10.51
CA LEU A 102 -1.22 -4.28 -9.40
C LEU A 102 -2.41 -3.42 -9.83
N VAL A 103 -2.23 -2.62 -10.89
CA VAL A 103 -3.30 -1.76 -11.43
C VAL A 103 -4.49 -2.60 -11.88
N GLN A 104 -4.25 -3.71 -12.57
CA GLN A 104 -5.32 -4.63 -12.98
C GLN A 104 -6.03 -5.25 -11.77
N ARG A 105 -5.29 -5.61 -10.71
CA ARG A 105 -5.88 -6.15 -9.48
C ARG A 105 -6.79 -5.12 -8.80
N ASP A 106 -6.34 -3.88 -8.66
CA ASP A 106 -7.13 -2.82 -8.06
C ASP A 106 -8.38 -2.49 -8.88
N ALA A 107 -8.26 -2.46 -10.22
CA ALA A 107 -9.39 -2.29 -11.11
C ALA A 107 -10.43 -3.42 -10.95
N ALA A 108 -9.98 -4.68 -10.89
CA ALA A 108 -10.85 -5.83 -10.68
C ALA A 108 -11.58 -5.75 -9.32
N LEU A 109 -10.89 -5.34 -8.25
CA LEU A 109 -11.49 -5.13 -6.94
C LEU A 109 -12.58 -4.04 -6.98
N LEU A 110 -12.34 -2.94 -7.70
CA LEU A 110 -13.31 -1.86 -7.86
C LEU A 110 -14.55 -2.32 -8.64
N VAL A 111 -14.36 -3.09 -9.72
CA VAL A 111 -15.47 -3.66 -10.50
C VAL A 111 -16.31 -4.60 -9.63
N ALA A 112 -15.67 -5.50 -8.88
CA ALA A 112 -16.35 -6.42 -7.98
C ALA A 112 -17.12 -5.70 -6.86
N ALA A 113 -16.54 -4.64 -6.29
CA ALA A 113 -17.20 -3.82 -5.29
C ALA A 113 -18.45 -3.11 -5.87
N ASN A 114 -18.33 -2.53 -7.07
CA ASN A 114 -19.46 -1.88 -7.73
C ASN A 114 -20.59 -2.86 -8.09
N ALA A 115 -20.26 -4.07 -8.53
CA ALA A 115 -21.27 -5.11 -8.79
C ALA A 115 -22.06 -5.44 -7.52
N ARG A 116 -21.37 -5.66 -6.39
CA ARG A 116 -22.00 -5.94 -5.10
C ARG A 116 -22.89 -4.81 -4.59
N LEU A 117 -22.51 -3.56 -4.86
CA LEU A 117 -23.34 -2.40 -4.51
C LEU A 117 -24.67 -2.40 -5.29
N ARG A 118 -24.62 -2.64 -6.61
CA ARG A 118 -25.82 -2.72 -7.44
C ARG A 118 -26.76 -3.86 -7.02
N ASP A 119 -26.20 -5.04 -6.73
CA ASP A 119 -26.98 -6.18 -6.25
C ASP A 119 -27.68 -5.86 -4.92
N SER A 120 -26.99 -5.14 -4.03
CA SER A 120 -27.53 -4.72 -2.73
C SER A 120 -28.64 -3.66 -2.88
N GLU A 121 -28.46 -2.70 -3.79
CA GLU A 121 -29.48 -1.69 -4.12
C GLU A 121 -30.73 -2.34 -4.72
N GLU A 122 -30.58 -3.32 -5.62
CA GLU A 122 -31.71 -4.03 -6.21
C GLU A 122 -32.46 -4.88 -5.17
N ALA A 123 -31.74 -5.55 -4.27
CA ALA A 123 -32.34 -6.32 -3.18
C ALA A 123 -33.13 -5.44 -2.20
N THR A 124 -32.61 -4.25 -1.89
CA THR A 124 -33.32 -3.29 -1.02
C THR A 124 -34.53 -2.66 -1.70
N ALA A 125 -34.46 -2.39 -3.02
CA ALA A 125 -35.59 -1.92 -3.80
C ALA A 125 -36.73 -2.96 -3.87
N LYS A 126 -36.41 -4.25 -4.08
CA LYS A 126 -37.39 -5.35 -4.07
C LYS A 126 -38.07 -5.49 -2.70
N ARG A 127 -37.32 -5.40 -1.60
CA ARG A 127 -37.88 -5.40 -0.22
C ARG A 127 -38.83 -4.24 0.05
N ARG A 128 -38.55 -3.04 -0.48
CA ARG A 128 -39.42 -1.87 -0.31
C ARG A 128 -40.71 -1.98 -1.13
N LYS A 129 -40.66 -2.61 -2.32
CA LYS A 129 -41.84 -2.81 -3.17
C LYS A 129 -42.81 -3.85 -2.58
N GLY A 130 -42.30 -4.98 -2.08
CA GLY A 130 -43.14 -6.02 -1.46
C GLY A 130 -43.85 -5.59 -0.16
N LYS A 131 -43.46 -4.48 0.48
CA LYS A 131 -44.10 -3.97 1.70
C LYS A 131 -45.21 -2.95 1.41
N LYS A 132 -45.37 -2.51 0.16
CA LYS A 132 -46.34 -1.47 -0.21
C LYS A 132 -47.65 -2.03 -0.77
N ASP A 133 -47.69 -3.32 -1.12
CA ASP A 133 -48.86 -3.98 -1.73
C ASP A 133 -49.75 -4.73 -0.72
N ASP A 134 -49.56 -4.53 0.59
CA ASP A 134 -50.25 -5.27 1.67
C ASP A 134 -51.06 -4.37 2.64
N VAL A 135 -51.47 -3.17 2.20
CA VAL A 135 -52.32 -2.24 2.98
C VAL A 135 -53.43 -1.67 2.10
#